data_AF-A0A848AW45-F1
#
_entry.id   AF-A0A848AW45-F1
#
_cell.length_a   1.000
_cell.length_b   1.000
_cell.length_c   1.000
_cell.angle_alpha   90.00
_cell.angle_beta   90.00
_cell.angle_gamma   90.00
#
_symmetry.space_group_name_H-M   'P 1'
#
loop_
_entity.id
_entity.type
_entity.pdbx_description
1 polymer ?
#
loop_
_entity_poly.entity_id
_entity_poly.type
_entity_poly.pdbx_seq_one_letter_code
_entity_poly.pdbx_strand_id
1 'polypeptide(L)'
;MPKILLSLLTFLTFAAACPAAAQLELPGRTPIFTEPNHRSKLVGVTGQPLRVEEIGTRTTLVSIHPLARYHRFTEVRLPDGKTGFVDPKITLTERGTLHSGNAVEWWRYCLLPLFMAALGATAFSLWKKRNVEDRLRWLKLALIPVFLRQLLLLLLVNQAQNLITSPADEGGYYSNLTSFLAWDFSVPWHFTVGTSIFYLPFELFSGTRELIDIFIPVSWVEGFIISPCSLFLGFLIARKLTGSVKIAFGAMLTWAVLPFIYHHLPEFEPRYFSSFFAEPSWAFTYRHYINLIACGFSAMSDTPSTMLMLLVMVLLLYRRATWHNVALAAFLYAFGCMFRINNIIFTPALAVMLWCYRPEYLDTPRRFLRNGLVGLAAFLIGFMPQFLVNWHFFDSPLRFSYTNYAHGAHTYIHWMFVELTSAFYGTTNQVIWIPALLSLFFMRDRKLRITLTWWAVPIILFFFGYSHGTDDPIRFILTSYPAFFIAIAACGIWKNVERRDLPFLLLIALGWYLTIPNPTTANYSFYLEQPLHLVMRNCDFVWFDIGGFLCIVTGVAVLTWRNRQTGVFLALVNLLYLLGNAYILALMLVAALLRAIFDTAVMLPPGLRRQAPLPPGNDGTPPAPPSRPLHAER
;
A
#
# COMPACT_ATOMS: atom_id res chain seq x y z
N MET A 1 -16.49 -25.37 -2.58
CA MET A 1 -16.35 -23.90 -2.60
C MET A 1 -17.68 -23.13 -2.63
N PRO A 2 -18.72 -23.50 -3.40
CA PRO A 2 -19.97 -22.71 -3.41
C PRO A 2 -20.73 -22.74 -2.08
N LYS A 3 -20.59 -23.82 -1.28
CA LYS A 3 -21.25 -23.94 0.03
C LYS A 3 -20.72 -22.96 1.08
N ILE A 4 -19.41 -22.67 1.11
CA ILE A 4 -18.83 -21.72 2.08
C ILE A 4 -19.20 -20.28 1.73
N LEU A 5 -19.20 -19.94 0.44
CA LEU A 5 -19.64 -18.63 -0.04
C LEU A 5 -21.13 -18.43 0.22
N LEU A 6 -21.93 -19.47 -0.02
CA LEU A 6 -23.36 -19.47 0.28
C LEU A 6 -23.59 -19.33 1.80
N SER A 7 -22.82 -20.03 2.66
CA SER A 7 -22.87 -19.90 4.12
C SER A 7 -22.45 -18.53 4.64
N LEU A 8 -21.45 -17.90 4.02
CA LEU A 8 -21.02 -16.53 4.34
C LEU A 8 -22.07 -15.50 3.90
N LEU A 9 -22.66 -15.69 2.72
CA LEU A 9 -23.82 -14.92 2.26
C LEU A 9 -25.04 -15.15 3.16
N THR A 10 -25.28 -16.39 3.62
CA THR A 10 -26.39 -16.67 4.55
C THR A 10 -26.15 -16.02 5.90
N PHE A 11 -24.92 -16.02 6.40
CA PHE A 11 -24.53 -15.36 7.65
C PHE A 11 -24.63 -13.84 7.55
N LEU A 12 -24.25 -13.25 6.41
CA LEU A 12 -24.42 -11.82 6.11
C LEU A 12 -25.90 -11.44 5.95
N THR A 13 -26.72 -12.30 5.35
CA THR A 13 -28.19 -12.08 5.28
C THR A 13 -28.90 -12.34 6.61
N PHE A 14 -28.37 -13.19 7.48
CA PHE A 14 -28.91 -13.39 8.84
C PHE A 14 -28.56 -12.22 9.76
N ALA A 15 -27.41 -11.57 9.56
CA ALA A 15 -27.06 -10.31 10.22
C ALA A 15 -27.88 -9.11 9.70
N ALA A 16 -28.53 -9.25 8.54
CA ALA A 16 -29.38 -8.23 7.91
C ALA A 16 -30.89 -8.48 8.12
N ALA A 17 -31.29 -9.44 8.97
CA ALA A 17 -32.68 -9.78 9.18
C ALA A 17 -33.38 -8.78 10.15
N CYS A 18 -34.15 -7.87 9.54
CA CYS A 18 -35.30 -7.09 10.04
C CYS A 18 -35.14 -6.24 11.34
N PRO A 19 -35.33 -4.90 11.28
CA PRO A 19 -35.56 -4.11 12.48
C PRO A 19 -37.01 -4.33 12.93
N ALA A 20 -37.22 -5.19 13.93
CA ALA A 20 -38.26 -4.89 14.91
C ALA A 20 -37.84 -3.59 15.61
N ALA A 21 -38.77 -2.69 15.93
CA ALA A 21 -38.47 -1.49 16.71
C ALA A 21 -37.72 -1.90 17.98
N ALA A 22 -36.40 -1.73 17.96
CA ALA A 22 -35.53 -2.25 19.00
C ALA A 22 -35.69 -1.33 20.19
N GLN A 23 -36.05 -1.88 21.35
CA GLN A 23 -35.98 -1.10 22.58
C GLN A 23 -34.52 -0.97 22.99
N LEU A 24 -34.03 0.26 23.04
CA LEU A 24 -32.69 0.58 23.50
C LEU A 24 -32.74 0.95 24.98
N GLU A 25 -31.94 0.26 25.81
CA GLU A 25 -31.75 0.61 27.21
C GLU A 25 -30.60 1.61 27.34
N LEU A 26 -30.94 2.87 27.61
CA LEU A 26 -29.97 3.93 27.85
C LEU A 26 -29.49 3.86 29.30
N PRO A 27 -28.17 3.84 29.55
CA PRO A 27 -27.63 3.99 30.90
C PRO A 27 -28.09 5.29 31.57
N GLY A 28 -27.96 5.35 32.90
CA GLY A 28 -28.04 6.62 33.61
C GLY A 28 -26.92 7.56 33.16
N ARG A 29 -27.19 8.87 33.17
CA ARG A 29 -26.27 9.97 32.81
C ARG A 29 -25.89 10.03 31.33
N THR A 30 -26.69 9.43 30.47
CA THR A 30 -26.55 9.54 29.01
C THR A 30 -27.13 10.87 28.55
N PRO A 31 -26.33 11.72 27.88
CA PRO A 31 -26.80 12.97 27.29
C PRO A 31 -27.66 12.69 26.05
N ILE A 32 -28.76 13.42 25.93
CA ILE A 32 -29.66 13.41 24.77
C ILE A 32 -29.47 14.74 24.04
N PHE A 33 -29.14 14.65 22.76
CA PHE A 33 -28.79 15.75 21.89
C PHE A 33 -29.92 16.10 20.92
N THR A 34 -29.95 17.35 20.48
CA THR A 34 -30.91 17.83 19.46
C THR A 34 -30.51 17.40 18.04
N GLU A 35 -29.21 17.26 17.80
CA GLU A 35 -28.62 16.81 16.54
C GLU A 35 -27.59 15.70 16.83
N PRO A 36 -27.18 14.88 15.86
CA PRO A 36 -26.17 13.81 16.05
C PRO A 36 -24.74 14.37 16.19
N ASN A 37 -24.54 15.33 17.09
CA ASN A 37 -23.30 16.08 17.30
C ASN A 37 -23.11 16.40 18.78
N HIS A 38 -21.91 16.10 19.31
CA HIS A 38 -21.51 16.38 20.70
C HIS A 38 -21.53 17.85 21.08
N ARG A 39 -21.52 18.77 20.10
CA ARG A 39 -21.60 20.22 20.30
C ARG A 39 -23.03 20.77 20.21
N SER A 40 -24.00 19.93 19.84
CA SER A 40 -25.39 20.36 19.75
C SER A 40 -26.01 20.58 21.14
N LYS A 41 -27.13 21.30 21.17
CA LYS A 41 -27.83 21.58 22.43
C LYS A 41 -28.36 20.28 23.02
N LEU A 42 -28.20 20.11 24.33
CA LEU A 42 -28.78 18.99 25.07
C LEU A 42 -30.29 19.19 25.24
N VAL A 43 -31.06 18.17 24.90
CA VAL A 43 -32.49 18.04 25.25
C VAL A 43 -32.61 17.67 26.73
N GLY A 44 -31.69 16.86 27.24
CA GLY A 44 -31.65 16.43 28.63
C GLY A 44 -30.55 15.42 28.90
N VAL A 45 -30.48 14.93 30.14
CA VAL A 45 -29.56 13.87 30.57
C VAL A 45 -30.39 12.85 31.36
N THR A 46 -30.24 11.56 31.06
CA THR A 46 -30.95 10.50 31.78
C THR A 46 -30.54 10.48 33.26
N GLY A 47 -31.48 10.45 34.20
CA GLY A 47 -31.17 10.30 35.63
C GLY A 47 -30.97 8.83 36.04
N GLN A 48 -31.82 7.96 35.53
CA GLN A 48 -31.80 6.51 35.72
C GLN A 48 -31.82 5.80 34.35
N PRO A 49 -31.51 4.49 34.29
CA PRO A 49 -31.63 3.73 33.05
C PRO A 49 -33.03 3.86 32.44
N LEU A 50 -33.09 4.20 31.15
CA LEU A 50 -34.34 4.48 30.45
C LEU A 50 -34.44 3.59 29.21
N ARG A 51 -35.56 2.89 29.04
CA ARG A 51 -35.87 2.17 27.80
C ARG A 51 -36.59 3.10 26.83
N VAL A 52 -36.03 3.25 25.64
CA VAL A 52 -36.55 4.11 24.57
C VAL A 52 -36.70 3.32 23.29
N GLU A 53 -37.62 3.75 22.44
CA GLU A 53 -37.81 3.17 21.11
C GLU A 53 -36.72 3.73 20.17
N GLU A 54 -35.96 2.84 19.54
CA GLU A 54 -35.01 3.19 18.48
C GLU A 54 -35.75 3.50 17.18
N ILE A 55 -35.50 4.68 16.62
CA ILE A 55 -36.07 5.15 15.35
C ILE A 55 -35.07 4.90 14.20
N GLY A 56 -33.79 5.15 14.45
CA GLY A 56 -32.74 4.96 13.46
C GLY A 56 -31.35 5.28 14.01
N THR A 57 -30.32 5.06 13.20
CA THR A 57 -28.92 5.34 13.57
C THR A 57 -28.28 6.24 12.53
N ARG A 58 -27.47 7.22 12.98
CA ARG A 58 -26.66 8.11 12.14
C ARG A 58 -25.20 8.06 12.57
N THR A 59 -24.29 8.01 11.61
CA THR A 59 -22.85 8.03 11.86
C THR A 59 -22.31 9.44 11.65
N THR A 60 -21.55 9.97 12.60
CA THR A 60 -20.89 11.28 12.45
C THR A 60 -19.40 11.21 12.72
N LEU A 61 -18.64 12.10 12.09
CA LEU A 61 -17.19 12.20 12.27
C LEU A 61 -16.83 13.44 13.08
N VAL A 62 -15.94 13.22 14.06
CA VAL A 62 -15.16 14.28 14.69
C VAL A 62 -13.75 14.20 14.14
N SER A 63 -13.44 15.06 13.17
CA SER A 63 -12.14 15.12 12.51
C SER A 63 -11.16 16.04 13.23
N ILE A 64 -9.94 15.57 13.42
CA ILE A 64 -8.76 16.42 13.67
C ILE A 64 -7.70 15.89 12.69
N HIS A 65 -7.54 16.55 11.55
CA HIS A 65 -6.70 16.07 10.45
C HIS A 65 -5.30 15.68 10.99
N PRO A 66 -4.76 14.49 10.65
CA PRO A 66 -5.19 13.55 9.61
C PRO A 66 -6.09 12.38 10.04
N LEU A 67 -6.57 12.39 11.28
CA LEU A 67 -7.43 11.33 11.80
C LEU A 67 -8.85 11.85 12.02
N ALA A 68 -9.79 10.92 12.12
CA ALA A 68 -11.14 11.21 12.56
C ALA A 68 -11.62 10.11 13.49
N ARG A 69 -12.52 10.49 14.39
CA ARG A 69 -13.24 9.54 15.25
C ARG A 69 -14.70 9.50 14.81
N TYR A 70 -15.19 8.32 14.47
CA TYR A 70 -16.60 8.15 14.13
C TYR A 70 -17.43 7.81 15.37
N HIS A 71 -18.63 8.37 15.44
CA HIS A 71 -19.62 8.16 16.49
C HIS A 71 -20.93 7.69 15.86
N ARG A 72 -21.64 6.79 16.53
CA ARG A 72 -22.96 6.30 16.08
C ARG A 72 -24.00 6.84 17.04
N PHE A 73 -24.76 7.82 16.57
CA PHE A 73 -25.89 8.36 17.30
C PHE A 73 -27.14 7.59 16.92
N THR A 74 -27.86 7.12 17.92
CA THR A 74 -29.17 6.51 17.77
C THR A 74 -30.22 7.61 17.96
N GLU A 75 -31.10 7.77 16.98
CA GLU A 75 -32.31 8.58 17.12
C GLU A 75 -33.33 7.78 17.93
N VAL A 76 -33.81 8.36 19.01
CA VAL A 76 -34.71 7.70 19.96
C VAL A 76 -35.97 8.52 20.20
N ARG A 77 -37.09 7.84 20.38
CA ARG A 77 -38.33 8.46 20.84
C ARG A 77 -38.34 8.53 22.36
N LEU A 78 -38.46 9.74 22.89
CA LEU A 78 -38.53 10.00 24.32
C LEU A 78 -39.96 9.79 24.84
N PRO A 79 -40.15 9.55 26.17
CA PRO A 79 -41.47 9.34 26.76
C PRO A 79 -42.45 10.51 26.58
N ASP A 80 -41.95 11.72 26.34
CA ASP A 80 -42.76 12.92 26.05
C ASP A 80 -43.18 13.04 24.58
N GLY A 81 -42.87 12.03 23.76
CA GLY A 81 -43.18 11.97 22.33
C GLY A 81 -42.19 12.72 21.42
N LYS A 82 -41.19 13.42 21.99
CA LYS A 82 -40.15 14.08 21.20
C LYS A 82 -39.09 13.10 20.73
N THR A 83 -38.31 13.49 19.72
CA THR A 83 -37.13 12.76 19.28
C THR A 83 -35.86 13.41 19.80
N GLY A 84 -34.83 12.60 19.99
CA GLY A 84 -33.49 13.07 20.36
C GLY A 84 -32.43 12.08 19.90
N PHE A 85 -31.19 12.54 19.82
CA PHE A 85 -30.05 11.71 19.43
C PHE A 85 -29.23 11.35 20.66
N VAL A 86 -28.87 10.07 20.78
CA VAL A 86 -28.07 9.57 21.90
C VAL A 86 -26.91 8.75 21.37
N ASP A 87 -25.73 8.90 21.97
CA ASP A 87 -24.64 7.93 21.82
C ASP A 87 -24.55 7.20 23.16
N PRO A 88 -24.99 5.93 23.26
CA PRO A 88 -24.98 5.17 24.52
C PRO A 88 -23.59 5.02 25.14
N LYS A 89 -22.53 5.26 24.35
CA LYS A 89 -21.14 5.18 24.82
C LYS A 89 -20.66 6.50 25.41
N ILE A 90 -21.48 7.54 25.38
CA ILE A 90 -21.16 8.85 25.94
C ILE A 90 -21.92 9.03 27.24
N THR A 91 -21.20 9.42 28.28
CA THR A 91 -21.76 9.69 29.60
C THR A 91 -21.28 11.03 30.11
N LEU A 92 -22.13 11.71 30.87
CA LEU A 92 -21.77 12.95 31.54
C LEU A 92 -21.04 12.62 32.85
N THR A 93 -19.81 13.12 33.02
CA THR A 93 -19.06 12.98 34.27
C THR A 93 -19.66 13.83 35.38
N GLU A 94 -19.30 13.56 36.64
CA GLU A 94 -19.68 14.39 37.82
C GLU A 94 -19.24 15.85 37.69
N ARG A 95 -18.22 16.11 36.87
CA ARG A 95 -17.71 17.46 36.60
C ARG A 95 -18.43 18.16 35.44
N GLY A 96 -19.46 17.55 34.87
CA GLY A 96 -20.23 18.10 33.74
C GLY A 96 -19.52 17.99 32.39
N THR A 97 -18.42 17.23 32.28
CA THR A 97 -17.73 16.99 31.02
C THR A 97 -18.24 15.72 30.34
N LEU A 98 -18.25 15.69 29.01
CA LEU A 98 -18.58 14.50 28.23
C LEU A 98 -17.41 13.52 28.26
N HIS A 99 -17.67 12.29 28.70
CA HIS A 99 -16.76 11.18 28.55
C HIS A 99 -17.26 10.27 27.43
N SER A 100 -16.48 10.14 26.36
CA SER A 100 -16.77 9.18 25.29
C SER A 100 -16.02 7.89 25.56
N GLY A 101 -16.77 6.82 25.79
CA GLY A 101 -16.25 5.46 25.72
C GLY A 101 -15.82 5.07 24.31
N ASN A 102 -15.06 3.98 24.21
CA ASN A 102 -14.62 3.43 22.94
C ASN A 102 -15.75 2.65 22.24
N ALA A 103 -15.89 2.82 20.93
CA ALA A 103 -16.83 2.04 20.16
C ALA A 103 -16.31 0.63 19.86
N VAL A 104 -16.62 -0.31 20.76
CA VAL A 104 -16.35 -1.74 20.59
C VAL A 104 -17.23 -2.31 19.48
N GLU A 105 -16.58 -2.92 18.49
CA GLU A 105 -17.21 -3.59 17.35
C GLU A 105 -16.98 -5.10 17.50
N TRP A 106 -17.93 -5.78 18.15
CA TRP A 106 -17.76 -7.16 18.62
C TRP A 106 -17.34 -8.15 17.52
N TRP A 107 -17.83 -7.97 16.31
CA TRP A 107 -17.47 -8.80 15.16
C TRP A 107 -15.96 -8.79 14.87
N ARG A 108 -15.24 -7.70 15.20
CA ARG A 108 -13.77 -7.63 15.05
C ARG A 108 -13.05 -8.57 15.99
N TYR A 109 -13.58 -8.79 17.19
CA TYR A 109 -13.03 -9.74 18.15
C TYR A 109 -13.28 -11.18 17.72
N CYS A 110 -14.35 -11.45 16.97
CA CYS A 110 -14.59 -12.76 16.35
C CYS A 110 -13.63 -13.05 15.20
N LEU A 111 -13.16 -12.03 14.46
CA LEU A 111 -12.17 -12.19 13.39
C LEU A 111 -10.76 -12.50 13.90
N LEU A 112 -10.42 -12.05 15.12
CA LEU A 112 -9.10 -12.25 15.71
C LEU A 112 -8.72 -13.74 15.85
N PRO A 113 -9.51 -14.61 16.51
CA PRO A 113 -9.21 -16.04 16.59
C PRO A 113 -9.22 -16.71 15.21
N LEU A 114 -10.02 -16.21 14.25
CA LEU A 114 -10.05 -16.76 12.89
C LEU A 114 -8.72 -16.53 12.17
N PHE A 115 -8.18 -15.32 12.19
CA PHE A 115 -6.87 -15.04 11.57
C PHE A 115 -5.71 -15.70 12.33
N MET A 116 -5.77 -15.75 13.67
CA MET A 116 -4.82 -16.51 14.48
C MET A 116 -4.81 -18.00 14.12
N ALA A 117 -5.99 -18.61 14.01
CA ALA A 117 -6.13 -20.00 13.62
C ALA A 117 -5.69 -20.25 12.17
N ALA A 118 -6.02 -19.36 11.23
CA ALA A 118 -5.59 -19.46 9.84
C ALA A 118 -4.06 -19.37 9.69
N LEU A 119 -3.43 -18.40 10.37
CA LEU A 119 -1.98 -18.25 10.41
C LEU A 119 -1.31 -19.46 11.08
N GLY A 120 -1.80 -19.86 12.25
CA GLY A 120 -1.29 -21.01 13.00
C GLY A 120 -1.42 -22.33 12.24
N ALA A 121 -2.57 -22.60 11.62
CA ALA A 121 -2.80 -23.79 10.81
C ALA A 121 -1.90 -23.82 9.56
N THR A 122 -1.70 -22.67 8.91
CA THR A 122 -0.82 -22.54 7.74
C THR A 122 0.65 -22.81 8.13
N ALA A 123 1.11 -22.20 9.23
CA ALA A 123 2.45 -22.39 9.76
C ALA A 123 2.68 -23.84 10.23
N PHE A 124 1.74 -24.41 10.99
CA PHE A 124 1.78 -25.79 11.45
C PHE A 124 1.80 -26.77 10.28
N SER A 125 0.98 -26.55 9.25
CA SER A 125 1.00 -27.39 8.05
C SER A 125 2.36 -27.35 7.34
N LEU A 126 2.99 -26.18 7.25
CA LEU A 126 4.31 -26.02 6.63
C LEU A 126 5.40 -26.70 7.47
N TRP A 127 5.31 -26.63 8.78
CA TRP A 127 6.23 -27.31 9.70
C TRP A 127 6.08 -28.83 9.63
N LYS A 128 4.86 -29.35 9.73
CA LYS A 128 4.58 -30.81 9.66
C LYS A 128 5.00 -31.41 8.32
N LYS A 129 4.77 -30.70 7.21
CA LYS A 129 5.14 -31.16 5.85
C LYS A 129 6.49 -30.62 5.37
N ARG A 130 7.39 -30.21 6.26
CA ARG A 130 8.67 -29.58 5.87
C ARG A 130 9.57 -30.46 4.99
N ASN A 131 9.50 -31.77 5.20
CA ASN A 131 10.30 -32.80 4.50
C ASN A 131 9.55 -33.49 3.35
N VAL A 132 8.30 -33.09 3.07
CA VAL A 132 7.46 -33.69 2.03
C VAL A 132 7.28 -32.71 0.89
N GLU A 133 7.33 -33.19 -0.35
CA GLU A 133 6.98 -32.37 -1.51
C GLU A 133 5.48 -32.04 -1.47
N ASP A 134 5.17 -30.75 -1.28
CA ASP A 134 3.80 -30.24 -1.27
C ASP A 134 3.63 -29.24 -2.42
N ARG A 135 2.81 -29.61 -3.41
CA ARG A 135 2.51 -28.77 -4.59
C ARG A 135 1.91 -27.41 -4.21
N LEU A 136 1.26 -27.31 -3.04
CA LEU A 136 0.63 -26.09 -2.53
C LEU A 136 1.52 -25.33 -1.54
N ARG A 137 2.78 -25.74 -1.35
CA ARG A 137 3.72 -25.08 -0.43
C ARG A 137 3.90 -23.60 -0.73
N TRP A 138 3.97 -23.24 -2.01
CA TRP A 138 4.12 -21.85 -2.42
C TRP A 138 2.90 -21.00 -2.02
N LEU A 139 1.69 -21.56 -2.12
CA LEU A 139 0.46 -20.87 -1.75
C LEU A 139 0.42 -20.62 -0.23
N LYS A 140 0.77 -21.65 0.56
CA LYS A 140 0.86 -21.51 2.03
C LYS A 140 1.88 -20.47 2.45
N LEU A 141 3.04 -20.42 1.78
CA LEU A 141 4.05 -19.40 2.03
C LEU A 141 3.56 -18.00 1.63
N ALA A 142 2.78 -17.87 0.55
CA ALA A 142 2.18 -16.60 0.16
C ALA A 142 1.12 -16.11 1.16
N LEU A 143 0.38 -17.03 1.79
CA LEU A 143 -0.69 -16.71 2.74
C LEU A 143 -0.19 -16.26 4.12
N ILE A 144 1.02 -16.66 4.54
CA ILE A 144 1.58 -16.21 5.82
C ILE A 144 1.67 -14.67 5.92
N PRO A 145 2.33 -13.94 5.01
CA PRO A 145 2.42 -12.47 5.12
C PRO A 145 1.04 -11.79 4.99
N VAL A 146 0.11 -12.39 4.24
CA VAL A 146 -1.28 -11.92 4.09
C VAL A 146 -2.02 -12.00 5.43
N PHE A 147 -2.06 -13.19 6.05
CA PHE A 147 -2.72 -13.39 7.34
C PHE A 147 -2.03 -12.61 8.47
N LEU A 148 -0.71 -12.51 8.43
CA LEU A 148 0.04 -11.70 9.39
C LEU A 148 -0.32 -10.22 9.27
N ARG A 149 -0.38 -9.65 8.06
CA ARG A 149 -0.80 -8.26 7.86
C ARG A 149 -2.22 -8.03 8.37
N GLN A 150 -3.16 -8.91 8.04
CA GLN A 150 -4.54 -8.81 8.50
C GLN A 150 -4.63 -8.90 10.03
N LEU A 151 -3.88 -9.81 10.65
CA LEU A 151 -3.83 -9.94 12.11
C LEU A 151 -3.29 -8.69 12.79
N LEU A 152 -2.16 -8.14 12.31
CA LEU A 152 -1.54 -6.93 12.86
C LEU A 152 -2.45 -5.71 12.68
N LEU A 153 -3.09 -5.56 11.51
CA LEU A 153 -4.06 -4.49 11.27
C LEU A 153 -5.27 -4.63 12.20
N LEU A 154 -5.79 -5.86 12.38
CA LEU A 154 -6.93 -6.11 13.28
C LEU A 154 -6.60 -5.76 14.73
N LEU A 155 -5.40 -6.12 15.21
CA LEU A 155 -4.92 -5.71 16.53
C LEU A 155 -4.86 -4.19 16.66
N LEU A 156 -4.32 -3.50 15.64
CA LEU A 156 -4.21 -2.04 15.62
C LEU A 156 -5.60 -1.36 15.69
N VAL A 157 -6.52 -1.72 14.80
CA VAL A 157 -7.87 -1.10 14.75
C VAL A 157 -8.76 -1.53 15.93
N ASN A 158 -8.48 -2.68 16.57
CA ASN A 158 -9.13 -3.05 17.83
C ASN A 158 -8.61 -2.23 19.00
N GLN A 159 -7.33 -1.83 19.02
CA GLN A 159 -6.86 -0.93 20.08
C GLN A 159 -7.28 0.52 19.84
N ALA A 160 -7.31 0.97 18.59
CA ALA A 160 -7.71 2.32 18.19
C ALA A 160 -9.23 2.52 18.09
N GLN A 161 -10.00 1.41 18.04
CA GLN A 161 -11.46 1.38 18.10
C GLN A 161 -12.12 2.13 16.95
N ASN A 162 -12.67 3.32 17.20
CA ASN A 162 -13.38 4.13 16.21
C ASN A 162 -12.53 5.23 15.56
N LEU A 163 -11.21 5.13 15.69
CA LEU A 163 -10.27 5.98 14.96
C LEU A 163 -10.07 5.46 13.53
N ILE A 164 -10.19 6.37 12.57
CA ILE A 164 -10.00 6.14 11.14
C ILE A 164 -9.24 7.32 10.54
N THR A 165 -8.85 7.22 9.27
CA THR A 165 -8.33 8.37 8.52
C THR A 165 -9.44 9.41 8.33
N SER A 166 -9.08 10.69 8.42
CA SER A 166 -10.02 11.74 8.01
C SER A 166 -10.16 11.72 6.48
N PRO A 167 -11.38 11.85 5.93
CA PRO A 167 -11.56 12.12 4.51
C PRO A 167 -10.77 13.39 4.13
N ALA A 168 -10.00 13.32 3.04
CA ALA A 168 -9.30 14.44 2.44
C ALA A 168 -9.85 14.67 1.03
N ASP A 169 -9.42 13.86 0.06
CA ASP A 169 -9.88 13.93 -1.33
C ASP A 169 -11.21 13.17 -1.55
N GLU A 170 -11.61 12.33 -0.60
CA GLU A 170 -12.77 11.43 -0.71
C GLU A 170 -14.09 12.18 -0.85
N GLY A 171 -14.20 13.39 -0.29
CA GLY A 171 -15.33 14.28 -0.53
C GLY A 171 -15.51 14.63 -2.01
N GLY A 172 -14.40 14.87 -2.71
CA GLY A 172 -14.42 15.17 -4.14
C GLY A 172 -14.79 13.96 -5.00
N TYR A 173 -14.18 12.80 -4.73
CA TYR A 173 -14.54 11.56 -5.43
C TYR A 173 -16.01 11.16 -5.19
N TYR A 174 -16.53 11.38 -3.99
CA TYR A 174 -17.91 11.10 -3.66
C TYR A 174 -18.89 12.08 -4.31
N SER A 175 -18.54 13.36 -4.36
CA SER A 175 -19.34 14.39 -5.06
C SER A 175 -19.51 14.05 -6.55
N ASN A 176 -18.45 13.57 -7.22
CA ASN A 176 -18.55 13.08 -8.60
C ASN A 176 -19.57 11.92 -8.72
N LEU A 177 -19.57 10.98 -7.76
CA LEU A 177 -20.50 9.85 -7.75
C LEU A 177 -21.95 10.31 -7.54
N THR A 178 -22.21 11.18 -6.57
CA THR A 178 -23.57 11.67 -6.28
C THR A 178 -24.10 12.51 -7.44
N SER A 179 -23.25 13.34 -8.05
CA SER A 179 -23.55 14.09 -9.28
C SER A 179 -23.94 13.14 -10.42
N PHE A 180 -23.15 12.09 -10.65
CA PHE A 180 -23.46 11.06 -11.65
C PHE A 180 -24.81 10.36 -11.39
N LEU A 181 -25.08 9.96 -10.15
CA LEU A 181 -26.33 9.29 -9.77
C LEU A 181 -27.55 10.22 -9.84
N ALA A 182 -27.36 11.51 -9.62
CA ALA A 182 -28.40 12.53 -9.77
C ALA A 182 -28.58 13.01 -11.22
N TRP A 183 -27.75 12.53 -12.16
CA TRP A 183 -27.66 13.06 -13.52
C TRP A 183 -27.37 14.57 -13.56
N ASP A 184 -26.60 15.06 -12.59
CA ASP A 184 -26.18 16.46 -12.49
C ASP A 184 -24.74 16.60 -12.96
N PHE A 185 -24.54 17.40 -14.01
CA PHE A 185 -23.23 17.72 -14.58
C PHE A 185 -23.04 19.23 -14.73
N SER A 186 -23.68 20.03 -13.87
CA SER A 186 -23.58 21.50 -13.93
C SER A 186 -22.26 22.03 -13.37
N VAL A 187 -21.59 21.27 -12.49
CA VAL A 187 -20.34 21.66 -11.83
C VAL A 187 -19.18 20.80 -12.34
N PRO A 188 -18.03 21.41 -12.72
CA PRO A 188 -16.85 20.67 -13.13
C PRO A 188 -16.35 19.66 -12.09
N TRP A 189 -16.09 18.43 -12.55
CA TRP A 189 -15.49 17.39 -11.71
C TRP A 189 -13.98 17.61 -11.59
N HIS A 190 -13.50 17.82 -10.36
CA HIS A 190 -12.09 18.13 -10.11
C HIS A 190 -11.20 16.91 -9.88
N PHE A 191 -11.79 15.71 -9.74
CA PHE A 191 -11.10 14.47 -9.45
C PHE A 191 -11.32 13.44 -10.56
N THR A 192 -10.41 12.47 -10.67
CA THR A 192 -10.60 11.35 -11.60
C THR A 192 -11.78 10.46 -11.18
N VAL A 193 -12.39 9.79 -12.15
CA VAL A 193 -13.61 9.02 -11.92
C VAL A 193 -13.40 7.61 -11.35
N GLY A 194 -12.15 7.11 -11.32
CA GLY A 194 -11.88 5.73 -10.89
C GLY A 194 -12.36 5.43 -9.48
N THR A 195 -12.04 6.29 -8.52
CA THR A 195 -12.48 6.14 -7.12
C THR A 195 -14.00 6.30 -6.99
N SER A 196 -14.61 7.22 -7.75
CA SER A 196 -16.06 7.40 -7.78
C SER A 196 -16.79 6.13 -8.25
N ILE A 197 -16.29 5.47 -9.32
CA ILE A 197 -16.81 4.19 -9.79
C ILE A 197 -16.61 3.09 -8.75
N PHE A 198 -15.49 3.12 -8.02
CA PHE A 198 -15.22 2.15 -6.95
C PHE A 198 -16.17 2.29 -5.76
N TYR A 199 -16.63 3.50 -5.46
CA TYR A 199 -17.60 3.76 -4.40
C TYR A 199 -19.03 3.36 -4.77
N LEU A 200 -19.37 3.34 -6.06
CA LEU A 200 -20.70 3.01 -6.56
C LEU A 200 -21.34 1.75 -5.92
N PRO A 201 -20.69 0.56 -5.87
CA PRO A 201 -21.30 -0.60 -5.22
C PRO A 201 -21.61 -0.35 -3.74
N PHE A 202 -20.78 0.39 -3.02
CA PHE A 202 -21.01 0.67 -1.60
C PHE A 202 -22.22 1.57 -1.39
N GLU A 203 -22.35 2.62 -2.22
CA GLU A 203 -23.52 3.50 -2.24
C GLU A 203 -24.81 2.72 -2.58
N LEU A 204 -24.76 1.85 -3.59
CA LEU A 204 -25.91 1.04 -4.00
C LEU A 204 -26.33 0.03 -2.92
N PHE A 205 -25.38 -0.54 -2.17
CA PHE A 205 -25.68 -1.48 -1.10
C PHE A 205 -26.07 -0.81 0.22
N SER A 206 -25.52 0.36 0.53
CA SER A 206 -25.88 1.11 1.75
C SER A 206 -27.26 1.77 1.61
N GLY A 207 -27.64 2.17 0.38
CA GLY A 207 -28.84 2.96 0.14
C GLY A 207 -28.76 4.37 0.74
N THR A 208 -27.57 4.81 1.14
CA THR A 208 -27.31 6.11 1.74
C THR A 208 -26.94 7.14 0.66
N ARG A 209 -26.91 8.43 1.02
CA ARG A 209 -26.35 9.52 0.19
C ARG A 209 -25.33 10.36 0.98
N GLU A 210 -24.72 9.73 1.97
CA GLU A 210 -23.70 10.35 2.81
C GLU A 210 -22.38 9.58 2.70
N LEU A 211 -21.29 10.32 2.46
CA LEU A 211 -19.94 9.78 2.34
C LEU A 211 -19.56 8.94 3.56
N ILE A 212 -19.91 9.39 4.76
CA ILE A 212 -19.51 8.74 6.00
C ILE A 212 -20.01 7.30 6.09
N ASP A 213 -21.21 7.03 5.56
CA ASP A 213 -21.82 5.72 5.64
C ASP A 213 -21.10 4.69 4.76
N ILE A 214 -20.49 5.13 3.66
CA ILE A 214 -19.68 4.26 2.80
C ILE A 214 -18.19 4.27 3.17
N PHE A 215 -17.67 5.35 3.74
CA PHE A 215 -16.24 5.54 3.99
C PHE A 215 -15.67 4.48 4.94
N ILE A 216 -16.41 4.15 6.00
CA ILE A 216 -16.01 3.11 6.96
C ILE A 216 -15.98 1.74 6.26
N PRO A 217 -17.07 1.23 5.64
CA PRO A 217 -17.05 -0.02 4.87
C PRO A 217 -15.95 -0.09 3.81
N VAL A 218 -15.71 0.99 3.06
CA VAL A 218 -14.66 1.03 2.05
C VAL A 218 -13.28 0.87 2.70
N SER A 219 -13.00 1.57 3.80
CA SER A 219 -11.74 1.42 4.55
C SER A 219 -11.50 -0.03 5.00
N TRP A 220 -12.57 -0.73 5.42
CA TRP A 220 -12.51 -2.15 5.77
C TRP A 220 -12.18 -3.04 4.57
N VAL A 221 -12.84 -2.83 3.44
CA VAL A 221 -12.56 -3.59 2.21
C VAL A 221 -11.13 -3.32 1.72
N GLU A 222 -10.68 -2.08 1.76
CA GLU A 222 -9.31 -1.76 1.37
C GLU A 222 -8.28 -2.41 2.28
N GLY A 223 -8.43 -2.25 3.60
CA GLY A 223 -7.45 -2.75 4.58
C GLY A 223 -7.43 -4.27 4.73
N PHE A 224 -8.56 -4.95 4.59
CA PHE A 224 -8.67 -6.41 4.82
C PHE A 224 -8.82 -7.24 3.56
N ILE A 225 -9.13 -6.65 2.40
CA ILE A 225 -9.25 -7.38 1.13
C ILE A 225 -8.22 -6.86 0.13
N ILE A 226 -8.27 -5.59 -0.26
CA ILE A 226 -7.49 -5.07 -1.40
C ILE A 226 -5.99 -4.99 -1.09
N SER A 227 -5.61 -4.45 0.06
CA SER A 227 -4.22 -4.37 0.51
C SER A 227 -3.59 -5.76 0.73
N PRO A 228 -4.25 -6.72 1.41
CA PRO A 228 -3.76 -8.10 1.49
C PRO A 228 -3.70 -8.82 0.12
N CYS A 229 -4.63 -8.54 -0.80
CA CYS A 229 -4.54 -9.01 -2.19
C CYS A 229 -3.29 -8.44 -2.88
N SER A 230 -2.94 -7.18 -2.62
CA SER A 230 -1.72 -6.56 -3.16
C SER A 230 -0.45 -7.26 -2.68
N LEU A 231 -0.38 -7.65 -1.40
CA LEU A 231 0.71 -8.48 -0.86
C LEU A 231 0.81 -9.84 -1.59
N PHE A 232 -0.34 -10.49 -1.83
CA PHE A 232 -0.37 -11.76 -2.55
C PHE A 232 0.07 -11.62 -4.01
N LEU A 233 -0.39 -10.57 -4.71
CA LEU A 233 0.03 -10.29 -6.08
C LEU A 233 1.53 -9.96 -6.15
N GLY A 234 2.04 -9.18 -5.20
CA GLY A 234 3.48 -8.92 -5.04
C GLY A 234 4.28 -10.20 -4.87
N PHE A 235 3.78 -11.17 -4.08
CA PHE A 235 4.39 -12.49 -3.94
C PHE A 235 4.45 -13.24 -5.28
N LEU A 236 3.35 -13.24 -6.05
CA LEU A 236 3.28 -13.92 -7.34
C LEU A 236 4.27 -13.31 -8.34
N ILE A 237 4.38 -11.98 -8.39
CA ILE A 237 5.34 -11.27 -9.23
C ILE A 237 6.75 -11.64 -8.80
N ALA A 238 7.09 -11.50 -7.51
CA ALA A 238 8.40 -11.84 -6.97
C ALA A 238 8.81 -13.28 -7.29
N ARG A 239 7.89 -14.23 -7.11
CA ARG A 239 8.11 -15.65 -7.43
C ARG A 239 8.41 -15.84 -8.92
N LYS A 240 7.69 -15.14 -9.80
CA LYS A 240 7.87 -15.28 -11.25
C LYS A 240 9.17 -14.63 -11.74
N LEU A 241 9.49 -13.46 -11.23
CA LEU A 241 10.71 -12.73 -11.61
C LEU A 241 11.98 -13.42 -11.10
N THR A 242 11.95 -13.97 -9.88
CA THR A 242 13.16 -14.53 -9.23
C THR A 242 13.26 -16.04 -9.32
N GLY A 243 12.18 -16.74 -9.69
CA GLY A 243 12.09 -18.21 -9.64
C GLY A 243 12.12 -18.79 -8.22
N SER A 244 12.12 -17.96 -7.17
CA SER A 244 12.34 -18.40 -5.79
C SER A 244 11.18 -18.03 -4.88
N VAL A 245 10.54 -19.06 -4.32
CA VAL A 245 9.48 -18.91 -3.32
C VAL A 245 10.02 -18.31 -2.02
N LYS A 246 11.28 -18.58 -1.66
CA LYS A 246 11.92 -18.04 -0.44
C LYS A 246 12.15 -16.54 -0.54
N ILE A 247 12.62 -16.08 -1.71
CA ILE A 247 12.85 -14.65 -1.98
C ILE A 247 11.52 -13.91 -1.98
N ALA A 248 10.50 -14.44 -2.65
CA ALA A 248 9.15 -13.88 -2.65
C ALA A 248 8.55 -13.80 -1.23
N PHE A 249 8.71 -14.85 -0.44
CA PHE A 249 8.27 -14.88 0.96
C PHE A 249 8.97 -13.81 1.79
N GLY A 250 10.30 -13.73 1.73
CA GLY A 250 11.08 -12.73 2.48
C GLY A 250 10.66 -11.29 2.13
N ALA A 251 10.57 -10.99 0.83
CA ALA A 251 10.18 -9.66 0.36
C ALA A 251 8.79 -9.24 0.87
N MET A 252 7.79 -10.11 0.73
CA MET A 252 6.42 -9.79 1.14
C MET A 252 6.22 -9.85 2.65
N LEU A 253 7.01 -10.64 3.38
CA LEU A 253 7.01 -10.63 4.85
C LEU A 253 7.53 -9.30 5.38
N THR A 254 8.63 -8.79 4.83
CA THR A 254 9.14 -7.46 5.18
C THR A 254 8.09 -6.39 4.85
N TRP A 255 7.49 -6.43 3.65
CA TRP A 255 6.43 -5.49 3.31
C TRP A 255 5.26 -5.60 4.29
N ALA A 256 4.84 -6.81 4.69
CA ALA A 256 3.73 -7.05 5.61
C ALA A 256 3.96 -6.48 7.02
N VAL A 257 5.19 -6.47 7.52
CA VAL A 257 5.50 -6.09 8.92
C VAL A 257 5.97 -4.64 9.06
N LEU A 258 6.74 -4.13 8.09
CA LEU A 258 7.42 -2.84 8.22
C LEU A 258 6.51 -1.66 8.60
N PRO A 259 5.26 -1.54 8.08
CA PRO A 259 4.35 -0.45 8.46
C PRO A 259 3.98 -0.36 9.94
N PHE A 260 4.20 -1.42 10.72
CA PHE A 260 3.88 -1.44 12.14
C PHE A 260 5.04 -1.02 13.03
N ILE A 261 6.26 -0.95 12.49
CA ILE A 261 7.47 -0.75 13.29
C ILE A 261 8.36 0.40 12.81
N TYR A 262 8.08 0.98 11.63
CA TYR A 262 8.87 2.04 11.03
C TYR A 262 7.99 3.26 10.73
N HIS A 263 8.43 4.41 11.22
CA HIS A 263 7.67 5.65 11.22
C HIS A 263 8.55 6.84 10.84
N HIS A 264 7.90 7.97 10.58
CA HIS A 264 8.56 9.21 10.23
C HIS A 264 7.90 10.40 10.91
N LEU A 265 8.68 11.46 11.08
CA LEU A 265 8.25 12.74 11.63
C LEU A 265 8.64 13.84 10.64
N PRO A 266 7.65 14.41 9.92
CA PRO A 266 7.91 15.53 9.04
C PRO A 266 7.72 16.87 9.75
N GLU A 267 8.81 17.59 10.01
CA GLU A 267 8.74 18.95 10.53
C GLU A 267 8.86 19.95 9.37
N PHE A 268 7.70 20.33 8.80
CA PHE A 268 7.64 21.18 7.62
C PHE A 268 8.10 22.63 7.86
N GLU A 269 7.85 23.19 9.06
CA GLU A 269 8.29 24.56 9.41
C GLU A 269 9.82 24.72 9.38
N PRO A 270 10.60 23.91 10.13
CA PRO A 270 12.07 23.94 10.04
C PRO A 270 12.60 23.23 8.79
N ARG A 271 11.71 22.68 7.94
CA ARG A 271 12.06 21.83 6.79
C ARG A 271 13.01 20.69 7.17
N TYR A 272 12.76 20.06 8.31
CA TYR A 272 13.59 19.02 8.87
C TYR A 272 12.81 17.71 8.93
N PHE A 273 13.37 16.67 8.29
CA PHE A 273 12.69 15.39 8.17
C PHE A 273 13.50 14.30 8.88
N SER A 274 12.80 13.41 9.57
CA SER A 274 13.40 12.28 10.26
C SER A 274 12.53 11.02 10.16
N SER A 275 13.15 9.86 10.34
CA SER A 275 12.45 8.58 10.45
C SER A 275 13.08 7.72 11.54
N PHE A 276 12.32 6.75 12.08
CA PHE A 276 12.73 5.99 13.25
C PHE A 276 11.93 4.69 13.38
N PHE A 277 12.44 3.76 14.17
CA PHE A 277 11.70 2.58 14.60
C PHE A 277 10.96 2.87 15.90
N ALA A 278 9.68 2.50 15.97
CA ALA A 278 8.90 2.57 17.21
C ALA A 278 7.72 1.60 17.15
N GLU A 279 7.10 1.36 18.30
CA GLU A 279 5.86 0.62 18.39
C GLU A 279 4.69 1.39 17.73
N PRO A 280 3.69 0.65 17.20
CA PRO A 280 2.51 1.25 16.61
C PRO A 280 1.76 2.10 17.64
N SER A 281 1.16 3.21 17.20
CA SER A 281 0.27 4.01 18.05
C SER A 281 -1.18 3.64 17.82
N TRP A 282 -1.97 3.60 18.88
CA TRP A 282 -3.44 3.49 18.88
C TRP A 282 -4.12 4.77 19.39
N ALA A 283 -3.34 5.82 19.62
CA ALA A 283 -3.84 7.12 20.03
C ALA A 283 -4.06 8.03 18.82
N PHE A 284 -4.66 9.19 19.07
CA PHE A 284 -4.87 10.22 18.07
C PHE A 284 -3.54 10.90 17.69
N THR A 285 -2.71 10.23 16.90
CA THR A 285 -1.35 10.66 16.57
C THR A 285 -1.04 10.48 15.09
N TYR A 286 -0.11 11.27 14.56
CA TYR A 286 0.39 11.12 13.18
C TYR A 286 0.93 9.71 12.91
N ARG A 287 1.52 9.05 13.92
CA ARG A 287 1.98 7.67 13.82
C ARG A 287 0.83 6.71 13.49
N HIS A 288 -0.28 6.82 14.21
CA HIS A 288 -1.45 5.97 13.93
C HIS A 288 -1.97 6.17 12.50
N TYR A 289 -2.01 7.41 12.02
CA TYR A 289 -2.34 7.73 10.63
C TYR A 289 -1.43 7.02 9.63
N ILE A 290 -0.11 7.08 9.80
CA ILE A 290 0.85 6.37 8.93
C ILE A 290 0.56 4.87 8.92
N ASN A 291 0.30 4.26 10.07
CA ASN A 291 -0.01 2.84 10.15
C ASN A 291 -1.26 2.47 9.32
N LEU A 292 -2.33 3.28 9.39
CA LEU A 292 -3.55 3.05 8.63
C LEU A 292 -3.30 3.16 7.12
N ILE A 293 -2.65 4.24 6.68
CA ILE A 293 -2.32 4.50 5.27
C ILE A 293 -1.43 3.39 4.70
N ALA A 294 -0.34 3.05 5.38
CA ALA A 294 0.60 2.03 4.92
C ALA A 294 0.02 0.60 4.99
N CYS A 295 -1.13 0.41 5.65
CA CYS A 295 -1.94 -0.80 5.61
C CYS A 295 -3.08 -0.77 4.61
N GLY A 296 -3.32 0.36 3.95
CA GLY A 296 -4.45 0.56 3.04
C GLY A 296 -5.79 0.62 3.76
N PHE A 297 -5.84 0.91 5.06
CA PHE A 297 -7.08 1.14 5.79
C PHE A 297 -7.41 2.64 5.72
N SER A 298 -7.86 3.13 4.56
CA SER A 298 -8.05 4.58 4.38
C SER A 298 -9.13 5.03 3.40
N ALA A 299 -9.73 4.11 2.63
CA ALA A 299 -10.66 4.43 1.54
C ALA A 299 -10.04 5.33 0.46
N MET A 300 -8.72 5.38 0.35
CA MET A 300 -8.02 6.25 -0.61
C MET A 300 -7.77 5.50 -1.92
N SER A 301 -7.72 6.24 -3.03
CA SER A 301 -7.49 5.73 -4.40
C SER A 301 -6.25 4.82 -4.58
N ASP A 302 -5.31 4.92 -3.65
CA ASP A 302 -3.93 4.45 -3.70
C ASP A 302 -3.85 2.93 -3.58
N THR A 303 -4.67 2.38 -2.69
CA THR A 303 -4.77 0.95 -2.39
C THR A 303 -5.38 0.18 -3.58
N PRO A 304 -6.57 0.56 -4.12
CA PRO A 304 -7.12 -0.08 -5.31
C PRO A 304 -6.27 0.15 -6.56
N SER A 305 -5.69 1.35 -6.73
CA SER A 305 -4.72 1.63 -7.79
C SER A 305 -3.54 0.66 -7.75
N THR A 306 -2.91 0.49 -6.59
CA THR A 306 -1.78 -0.43 -6.40
C THR A 306 -2.19 -1.87 -6.72
N MET A 307 -3.34 -2.33 -6.22
CA MET A 307 -3.83 -3.69 -6.49
C MET A 307 -4.00 -3.94 -7.99
N LEU A 308 -4.59 -2.99 -8.72
CA LEU A 308 -4.80 -3.10 -10.16
C LEU A 308 -3.49 -3.14 -10.94
N MET A 309 -2.53 -2.28 -10.58
CA MET A 309 -1.20 -2.29 -11.21
C MET A 309 -0.49 -3.63 -11.02
N LEU A 310 -0.53 -4.19 -9.81
CA LEU A 310 0.05 -5.51 -9.53
C LEU A 310 -0.71 -6.64 -10.24
N LEU A 311 -2.05 -6.54 -10.35
CA LEU A 311 -2.86 -7.50 -11.07
C LEU A 311 -2.52 -7.51 -12.56
N VAL A 312 -2.36 -6.34 -13.18
CA VAL A 312 -1.91 -6.20 -14.57
C VAL A 312 -0.55 -6.89 -14.76
N MET A 313 0.42 -6.63 -13.87
CA MET A 313 1.73 -7.30 -13.91
C MET A 313 1.59 -8.83 -13.80
N VAL A 314 0.78 -9.34 -12.87
CA VAL A 314 0.52 -10.79 -12.72
C VAL A 314 -0.12 -11.37 -13.98
N LEU A 315 -1.11 -10.70 -14.56
CA LEU A 315 -1.79 -11.15 -15.77
C LEU A 315 -0.80 -11.29 -16.93
N LEU A 316 0.02 -10.26 -17.17
CA LEU A 316 1.02 -10.29 -18.23
C LEU A 316 2.07 -11.39 -17.98
N LEU A 317 2.54 -11.54 -16.73
CA LEU A 317 3.59 -12.48 -16.36
C LEU A 317 3.14 -13.96 -16.35
N TYR A 318 1.88 -14.26 -16.00
CA TYR A 318 1.40 -15.64 -15.84
C TYR A 318 0.50 -16.14 -16.97
N ARG A 319 -0.25 -15.26 -17.65
CA ARG A 319 -1.20 -15.70 -18.68
C ARG A 319 -0.50 -15.98 -20.00
N ARG A 320 -1.10 -16.84 -20.85
CA ARG A 320 -0.58 -17.14 -22.19
C ARG A 320 -0.63 -15.90 -23.08
N ALA A 321 0.32 -15.75 -23.99
CA ALA A 321 0.39 -14.61 -24.90
C ALA A 321 -0.70 -14.65 -25.99
N THR A 322 -1.89 -14.21 -25.62
CA THR A 322 -3.07 -14.11 -26.48
C THR A 322 -3.58 -12.69 -26.51
N TRP A 323 -4.22 -12.29 -27.61
CA TRP A 323 -4.76 -10.93 -27.76
C TRP A 323 -5.85 -10.62 -26.72
N HIS A 324 -6.65 -11.62 -26.30
CA HIS A 324 -7.64 -11.46 -25.23
C HIS A 324 -7.01 -11.06 -23.90
N ASN A 325 -5.88 -11.69 -23.54
CA ASN A 325 -5.18 -11.36 -22.29
C ASN A 325 -4.51 -9.98 -22.38
N VAL A 326 -4.03 -9.58 -23.56
CA VAL A 326 -3.53 -8.21 -23.79
C VAL A 326 -4.65 -7.20 -23.64
N ALA A 327 -5.82 -7.44 -24.25
CA ALA A 327 -6.99 -6.58 -24.13
C ALA A 327 -7.42 -6.43 -22.66
N LEU A 328 -7.55 -7.54 -21.93
CA LEU A 328 -7.89 -7.52 -20.50
C LEU A 328 -6.87 -6.75 -19.66
N ALA A 329 -5.57 -7.00 -19.87
CA ALA A 329 -4.52 -6.31 -19.13
C ALA A 329 -4.50 -4.81 -19.43
N ALA A 330 -4.67 -4.41 -20.70
CA ALA A 330 -4.72 -3.02 -21.11
C ALA A 330 -5.98 -2.29 -20.60
N PHE A 331 -7.14 -2.96 -20.61
CA PHE A 331 -8.37 -2.43 -20.04
C PHE A 331 -8.25 -2.21 -18.53
N LEU A 332 -7.72 -3.20 -17.79
CA LEU A 332 -7.49 -3.07 -16.35
C LEU A 332 -6.41 -2.03 -16.03
N TYR A 333 -5.41 -1.89 -16.90
CA TYR A 333 -4.41 -0.83 -16.78
C TYR A 333 -5.03 0.56 -16.95
N ALA A 334 -5.88 0.74 -17.96
CA ALA A 334 -6.67 1.96 -18.11
C ALA A 334 -7.53 2.25 -16.88
N PHE A 335 -8.20 1.23 -16.34
CA PHE A 335 -8.98 1.37 -15.10
C PHE A 335 -8.09 1.80 -13.92
N GLY A 336 -6.89 1.23 -13.79
CA GLY A 336 -5.87 1.69 -12.83
C GLY A 336 -5.46 3.14 -13.05
N CYS A 337 -5.28 3.58 -14.31
CA CYS A 337 -5.01 4.97 -14.64
C CYS A 337 -6.17 5.92 -14.28
N MET A 338 -7.42 5.43 -14.24
CA MET A 338 -8.57 6.25 -13.80
C MET A 338 -8.60 6.43 -12.28
N PHE A 339 -8.06 5.51 -11.48
CA PHE A 339 -7.80 5.83 -10.07
C PHE A 339 -6.72 6.89 -9.97
N ARG A 340 -5.65 6.72 -10.75
CA ARG A 340 -4.43 7.52 -10.67
C ARG A 340 -3.76 7.67 -12.02
N ILE A 341 -3.85 8.86 -12.61
CA ILE A 341 -3.34 9.14 -13.97
C ILE A 341 -1.83 8.87 -14.06
N ASN A 342 -1.09 9.17 -13.00
CA ASN A 342 0.36 8.92 -12.89
C ASN A 342 0.75 7.43 -13.02
N ASN A 343 -0.21 6.48 -12.92
CA ASN A 343 0.06 5.09 -13.28
C ASN A 343 0.54 4.91 -14.73
N ILE A 344 0.33 5.90 -15.60
CA ILE A 344 0.90 5.94 -16.96
C ILE A 344 2.42 5.72 -16.97
N ILE A 345 3.10 6.13 -15.90
CA ILE A 345 4.56 6.02 -15.70
C ILE A 345 5.01 4.56 -15.57
N PHE A 346 4.12 3.61 -15.28
CA PHE A 346 4.44 2.18 -15.27
C PHE A 346 4.51 1.56 -16.67
N THR A 347 4.13 2.27 -17.75
CA THR A 347 4.17 1.74 -19.13
C THR A 347 5.54 1.16 -19.51
N PRO A 348 6.68 1.85 -19.27
CA PRO A 348 8.01 1.30 -19.54
C PRO A 348 8.31 0.04 -18.72
N ALA A 349 7.87 -0.01 -17.46
CA ALA A 349 8.04 -1.19 -16.61
C ALA A 349 7.29 -2.41 -17.18
N LEU A 350 6.04 -2.23 -17.61
CA LEU A 350 5.24 -3.28 -18.25
C LEU A 350 5.90 -3.75 -19.56
N ALA A 351 6.41 -2.82 -20.38
CA ALA A 351 7.12 -3.14 -21.62
C ALA A 351 8.39 -3.97 -21.34
N VAL A 352 9.19 -3.58 -20.35
CA VAL A 352 10.37 -4.32 -19.91
C VAL A 352 10.01 -5.71 -19.39
N MET A 353 8.94 -5.85 -18.60
CA MET A 353 8.47 -7.16 -18.12
C MET A 353 8.09 -8.09 -19.28
N LEU A 354 7.34 -7.57 -20.25
CA LEU A 354 6.97 -8.31 -21.45
C LEU A 354 8.22 -8.74 -22.22
N TRP A 355 9.15 -7.82 -22.45
CA TRP A 355 10.34 -8.14 -23.20
C TRP A 355 11.26 -9.13 -22.48
N CYS A 356 11.58 -8.90 -21.21
CA CYS A 356 12.54 -9.74 -20.48
C CYS A 356 11.99 -11.12 -20.10
N TYR A 357 10.69 -11.22 -19.77
CA TYR A 357 10.11 -12.44 -19.20
C TYR A 357 9.09 -13.11 -20.09
N ARG A 358 8.39 -12.37 -20.96
CA ARG A 358 7.30 -12.89 -21.80
C ARG A 358 7.45 -12.44 -23.26
N PRO A 359 8.60 -12.72 -23.91
CA PRO A 359 8.85 -12.29 -25.28
C PRO A 359 7.81 -12.83 -26.26
N GLU A 360 7.04 -13.86 -25.87
CA GLU A 360 5.95 -14.42 -26.66
C GLU A 360 4.89 -13.39 -27.07
N TYR A 361 4.73 -12.29 -26.32
CA TYR A 361 3.84 -11.19 -26.69
C TYR A 361 4.40 -10.34 -27.86
N LEU A 362 5.71 -10.43 -28.12
CA LEU A 362 6.49 -9.58 -29.02
C LEU A 362 7.25 -10.37 -30.11
N ASP A 363 7.03 -11.69 -30.22
CA ASP A 363 7.84 -12.60 -31.05
C ASP A 363 8.06 -12.16 -32.50
N THR A 364 6.99 -11.66 -33.14
CA THR A 364 6.98 -11.29 -34.56
C THR A 364 6.42 -9.87 -34.75
N PRO A 365 6.84 -9.13 -35.78
CA PRO A 365 6.31 -7.79 -36.07
C PRO A 365 4.78 -7.77 -36.18
N ARG A 366 4.19 -8.80 -36.80
CA ARG A 366 2.73 -8.95 -36.91
C ARG A 366 2.06 -9.13 -35.54
N ARG A 367 2.65 -9.94 -34.66
CA ARG A 367 2.12 -10.17 -33.30
C ARG A 367 2.29 -8.94 -32.42
N PHE A 368 3.43 -8.27 -32.53
CA PHE A 368 3.71 -6.99 -31.89
C PHE A 368 2.67 -5.94 -32.29
N LEU A 369 2.46 -5.73 -33.60
CA LEU A 369 1.49 -4.76 -34.11
C LEU A 369 0.06 -5.11 -33.69
N ARG A 370 -0.35 -6.38 -33.84
CA ARG A 370 -1.69 -6.83 -33.44
C ARG A 370 -1.92 -6.62 -31.94
N ASN A 371 -0.99 -7.05 -31.10
CA ASN A 371 -1.12 -6.91 -29.65
C ASN A 371 -1.08 -5.43 -29.25
N GLY A 372 -0.25 -4.61 -29.91
CA GLY A 372 -0.21 -3.16 -29.71
C GLY A 372 -1.54 -2.48 -30.05
N LEU A 373 -2.13 -2.79 -31.20
CA LEU A 373 -3.43 -2.23 -31.62
C LEU A 373 -4.57 -2.68 -30.71
N VAL A 374 -4.62 -3.97 -30.35
CA VAL A 374 -5.62 -4.50 -29.42
C VAL A 374 -5.47 -3.88 -28.03
N GLY A 375 -4.23 -3.75 -27.55
CA GLY A 375 -3.94 -3.10 -26.27
C GLY A 375 -4.37 -1.64 -26.28
N LEU A 376 -4.04 -0.89 -27.33
CA LEU A 376 -4.44 0.51 -27.50
C LEU A 376 -5.97 0.66 -27.51
N ALA A 377 -6.66 -0.14 -28.32
CA ALA A 377 -8.13 -0.09 -28.39
C ALA A 377 -8.77 -0.41 -27.03
N ALA A 378 -8.31 -1.46 -26.35
CA ALA A 378 -8.82 -1.83 -25.03
C ALA A 378 -8.52 -0.78 -23.96
N PHE A 379 -7.35 -0.14 -24.01
CA PHE A 379 -7.01 0.96 -23.11
C PHE A 379 -7.92 2.16 -23.33
N LEU A 380 -8.12 2.58 -24.58
CA LEU A 380 -9.00 3.71 -24.91
C LEU A 380 -10.45 3.45 -24.48
N ILE A 381 -10.94 2.22 -24.65
CA ILE A 381 -12.27 1.82 -24.17
C ILE A 381 -12.34 1.88 -22.64
N GLY A 382 -11.34 1.32 -21.94
CA GLY A 382 -11.30 1.31 -20.48
C GLY A 382 -11.18 2.70 -19.86
N PHE A 383 -10.48 3.62 -20.52
CA PHE A 383 -10.29 5.00 -20.07
C PHE A 383 -11.37 5.96 -20.59
N MET A 384 -12.30 5.48 -21.43
CA MET A 384 -13.35 6.28 -22.06
C MET A 384 -14.15 7.14 -21.06
N PRO A 385 -14.57 6.63 -19.88
CA PRO A 385 -15.29 7.46 -18.91
C PRO A 385 -14.53 8.74 -18.53
N GLN A 386 -13.21 8.64 -18.33
CA GLN A 386 -12.40 9.80 -18.01
C GLN A 386 -12.25 10.75 -19.20
N PHE A 387 -12.11 10.23 -20.43
CA PHE A 387 -12.07 11.06 -21.64
C PHE A 387 -13.35 11.87 -21.83
N LEU A 388 -14.52 11.26 -21.60
CA LEU A 388 -15.81 11.92 -21.73
C LEU A 388 -16.00 13.02 -20.68
N VAL A 389 -15.63 12.75 -19.44
CA VAL A 389 -15.67 13.76 -18.35
C VAL A 389 -14.74 14.92 -18.66
N ASN A 390 -13.52 14.64 -19.11
CA ASN A 390 -12.56 15.68 -19.49
C ASN A 390 -13.08 16.53 -20.67
N TRP A 391 -13.66 15.89 -21.68
CA TRP A 391 -14.26 16.58 -22.82
C TRP A 391 -15.40 17.48 -22.37
N HIS A 392 -16.34 16.96 -21.57
CA HIS A 392 -17.53 17.68 -21.13
C HIS A 392 -17.18 18.91 -20.28
N PHE A 393 -16.23 18.79 -19.34
CA PHE A 393 -15.94 19.88 -18.40
C PHE A 393 -14.78 20.79 -18.81
N PHE A 394 -13.91 20.36 -19.72
CA PHE A 394 -12.69 21.11 -20.07
C PHE A 394 -12.47 21.29 -21.58
N ASP A 395 -13.48 20.98 -22.40
CA ASP A 395 -13.48 21.09 -23.87
C ASP A 395 -12.37 20.27 -24.56
N SER A 396 -11.75 19.32 -23.86
CA SER A 396 -10.71 18.45 -24.41
C SER A 396 -10.58 17.15 -23.62
N PRO A 397 -10.54 15.99 -24.29
CA PRO A 397 -10.40 14.70 -23.61
C PRO A 397 -9.03 14.54 -22.92
N LEU A 398 -8.02 15.31 -23.36
CA LEU A 398 -6.65 15.27 -22.85
C LEU A 398 -6.38 16.33 -21.78
N ARG A 399 -7.39 17.15 -21.42
CA ARG A 399 -7.28 18.16 -20.38
C ARG A 399 -7.82 17.60 -19.07
N PHE A 400 -6.96 17.47 -18.06
CA PHE A 400 -7.29 16.85 -16.78
C PHE A 400 -7.57 17.91 -15.72
N SER A 401 -8.50 17.63 -14.82
CA SER A 401 -8.86 18.51 -13.72
C SER A 401 -7.69 18.89 -12.80
N TYR A 402 -6.76 17.95 -12.57
CA TYR A 402 -5.51 18.18 -11.82
C TYR A 402 -4.61 19.24 -12.47
N THR A 403 -4.83 19.59 -13.73
CA THR A 403 -4.12 20.68 -14.43
C THR A 403 -4.89 22.00 -14.40
N ASN A 404 -6.04 22.09 -13.76
CA ASN A 404 -7.02 23.16 -14.02
C ASN A 404 -7.67 23.78 -12.78
N TYR A 405 -7.14 23.60 -11.57
CA TYR A 405 -7.53 24.52 -10.48
C TYR A 405 -7.23 25.94 -10.95
N ALA A 406 -8.26 26.78 -10.93
CA ALA A 406 -8.46 27.94 -11.79
C ALA A 406 -7.37 29.04 -11.76
N HIS A 407 -6.28 28.89 -10.98
CA HIS A 407 -5.18 29.85 -10.87
C HIS A 407 -3.75 29.25 -10.91
N GLY A 408 -3.54 27.99 -11.36
CA GLY A 408 -2.20 27.38 -11.22
C GLY A 408 -1.85 26.16 -12.05
N ALA A 409 -2.43 25.97 -13.24
CA ALA A 409 -2.08 24.84 -14.13
C ALA A 409 -0.55 24.61 -14.31
N HIS A 410 0.21 25.70 -14.24
CA HIS A 410 1.67 25.77 -14.39
C HIS A 410 2.46 25.42 -13.10
N THR A 411 1.81 25.14 -11.97
CA THR A 411 2.46 24.89 -10.67
C THR A 411 2.31 23.46 -10.15
N TYR A 412 1.83 22.48 -10.93
CA TYR A 412 1.67 21.09 -10.45
C TYR A 412 2.91 20.22 -10.61
N ILE A 413 3.69 20.42 -11.68
CA ILE A 413 4.99 19.79 -11.86
C ILE A 413 6.02 20.90 -12.06
N HIS A 414 6.87 21.11 -11.07
CA HIS A 414 7.83 22.20 -11.12
C HIS A 414 9.12 21.87 -10.33
N TRP A 415 10.24 22.38 -10.81
CA TRP A 415 11.56 22.19 -10.18
C TRP A 415 11.62 22.72 -8.75
N MET A 416 10.79 23.71 -8.41
CA MET A 416 10.72 24.29 -7.07
C MET A 416 10.34 23.27 -5.98
N PHE A 417 9.63 22.18 -6.35
CA PHE A 417 9.22 21.17 -5.38
C PHE A 417 10.30 20.13 -5.12
N VAL A 418 11.29 20.00 -6.01
CA VAL A 418 12.27 18.90 -5.97
C VAL A 418 13.09 18.93 -4.71
N GLU A 419 13.48 20.11 -4.22
CA GLU A 419 14.22 20.27 -2.96
C GLU A 419 13.44 19.64 -1.78
N LEU A 420 12.22 20.14 -1.55
CA LEU A 420 11.38 19.74 -0.42
C LEU A 420 10.95 18.27 -0.51
N THR A 421 10.44 17.86 -1.67
CA THR A 421 9.90 16.51 -1.87
C THR A 421 11.00 15.46 -1.88
N SER A 422 12.15 15.67 -2.54
CA SER A 422 13.22 14.68 -2.55
C SER A 422 13.79 14.46 -1.15
N ALA A 423 13.92 15.52 -0.35
CA ALA A 423 14.25 15.44 1.06
C ALA A 423 13.20 14.61 1.83
N PHE A 424 11.92 14.94 1.67
CA PHE A 424 10.83 14.30 2.39
C PHE A 424 10.71 12.80 2.08
N TYR A 425 10.66 12.42 0.79
CA TYR A 425 10.58 11.03 0.36
C TYR A 425 11.84 10.25 0.74
N GLY A 426 13.02 10.81 0.49
CA GLY A 426 14.29 10.13 0.75
C GLY A 426 14.48 9.84 2.23
N THR A 427 14.22 10.79 3.12
CA THR A 427 14.37 10.58 4.57
C THR A 427 13.30 9.66 5.14
N THR A 428 12.06 9.80 4.68
CA THR A 428 10.95 8.97 5.17
C THR A 428 11.10 7.51 4.74
N ASN A 429 11.67 7.25 3.57
CA ASN A 429 11.78 5.91 3.01
C ASN A 429 13.19 5.31 3.14
N GLN A 430 14.10 5.94 3.88
CA GLN A 430 15.52 5.59 3.87
C GLN A 430 15.82 4.14 4.26
N VAL A 431 15.09 3.58 5.23
CA VAL A 431 15.24 2.18 5.67
C VAL A 431 14.96 1.18 4.53
N ILE A 432 14.14 1.58 3.56
CA ILE A 432 13.83 0.77 2.38
C ILE A 432 14.79 1.13 1.24
N TRP A 433 14.95 2.42 0.97
CA TRP A 433 15.69 2.91 -0.19
C TRP A 433 17.18 2.60 -0.13
N ILE A 434 17.82 2.76 1.03
CA ILE A 434 19.26 2.48 1.17
C ILE A 434 19.59 1.03 0.77
N PRO A 435 19.01 -0.01 1.42
CA PRO A 435 19.32 -1.38 1.05
C PRO A 435 18.80 -1.75 -0.34
N ALA A 436 17.67 -1.17 -0.80
CA ALA A 436 17.13 -1.47 -2.12
C ALA A 436 17.98 -0.89 -3.26
N LEU A 437 18.42 0.36 -3.16
CA LEU A 437 19.26 1.01 -4.17
C LEU A 437 20.62 0.33 -4.24
N LEU A 438 21.27 0.07 -3.09
CA LEU A 438 22.49 -0.72 -3.06
C LEU A 438 22.28 -2.12 -3.65
N SER A 439 21.14 -2.74 -3.37
CA SER A 439 20.79 -4.04 -3.95
C SER A 439 20.70 -3.97 -5.48
N LEU A 440 20.10 -2.92 -6.06
CA LEU A 440 20.08 -2.72 -7.51
C LEU A 440 21.51 -2.55 -8.07
N PHE A 441 22.42 -1.90 -7.36
CA PHE A 441 23.81 -1.76 -7.82
C PHE A 441 24.60 -3.08 -7.74
N PHE A 442 24.40 -3.87 -6.70
CA PHE A 442 25.07 -5.15 -6.47
C PHE A 442 24.45 -6.33 -7.22
N MET A 443 23.20 -6.20 -7.67
CA MET A 443 22.46 -7.24 -8.35
C MET A 443 23.17 -7.62 -9.65
N ARG A 444 23.60 -8.89 -9.73
CA ARG A 444 24.25 -9.43 -10.94
C ARG A 444 23.25 -9.72 -12.06
N ASP A 445 22.05 -10.17 -11.70
CA ASP A 445 20.99 -10.41 -12.68
C ASP A 445 20.52 -9.10 -13.31
N ARG A 446 20.95 -8.90 -14.56
CA ARG A 446 20.64 -7.69 -15.33
C ARG A 446 19.17 -7.61 -15.71
N LYS A 447 18.51 -8.72 -16.04
CA LYS A 447 17.09 -8.72 -16.42
C LYS A 447 16.24 -8.30 -15.23
N LEU A 448 16.53 -8.87 -14.06
CA LEU A 448 15.85 -8.51 -12.82
C LEU A 448 16.12 -7.06 -12.42
N ARG A 449 17.39 -6.61 -12.47
CA ARG A 449 17.77 -5.23 -12.15
C ARG A 449 17.01 -4.21 -13.00
N ILE A 450 17.03 -4.35 -14.32
CA ILE A 450 16.32 -3.45 -15.24
C ILE A 450 14.82 -3.41 -14.91
N THR A 451 14.21 -4.58 -14.70
CA THR A 451 12.78 -4.70 -14.40
C THR A 451 12.39 -4.00 -13.10
N LEU A 452 13.14 -4.22 -12.03
CA LEU A 452 12.87 -3.60 -10.73
C LEU A 452 13.14 -2.10 -10.74
N THR A 453 14.19 -1.65 -11.44
CA THR A 453 14.48 -0.21 -11.58
C THR A 453 13.38 0.51 -12.34
N TRP A 454 12.95 0.00 -13.51
CA TRP A 454 11.87 0.63 -14.30
C TRP A 454 10.53 0.60 -13.57
N TRP A 455 10.30 -0.40 -12.73
CA TRP A 455 9.11 -0.47 -11.89
C TRP A 455 9.15 0.58 -10.76
N ALA A 456 10.25 0.70 -10.02
CA ALA A 456 10.28 1.53 -8.83
C ALA A 456 10.62 3.00 -9.08
N VAL A 457 11.64 3.28 -9.88
CA VAL A 457 12.33 4.58 -9.87
C VAL A 457 11.57 5.69 -10.62
N PRO A 458 11.02 5.48 -11.83
CA PRO A 458 10.39 6.57 -12.58
C PRO A 458 9.23 7.24 -11.85
N ILE A 459 8.40 6.47 -11.15
CA ILE A 459 7.27 7.01 -10.40
C ILE A 459 7.72 7.88 -9.22
N ILE A 460 8.82 7.52 -8.56
CA ILE A 460 9.40 8.30 -7.46
C ILE A 460 9.94 9.63 -7.99
N LEU A 461 10.69 9.61 -9.09
CA LEU A 461 11.24 10.82 -9.69
C LEU A 461 10.15 11.78 -10.19
N PHE A 462 9.02 11.26 -10.67
CA PHE A 462 7.86 12.08 -10.99
C PHE A 462 7.34 12.82 -9.76
N PHE A 463 7.22 12.14 -8.62
CA PHE A 463 6.72 12.75 -7.39
C PHE A 463 7.68 13.74 -6.74
N PHE A 464 8.95 13.79 -7.17
CA PHE A 464 9.84 14.90 -6.80
C PHE A 464 9.42 16.23 -7.44
N GLY A 465 8.88 16.18 -8.65
CA GLY A 465 8.39 17.39 -9.31
C GLY A 465 6.98 17.79 -8.88
N TYR A 466 6.25 16.93 -8.16
CA TYR A 466 4.80 17.07 -7.97
C TYR A 466 4.45 17.95 -6.76
N SER A 467 3.56 18.93 -6.95
CA SER A 467 3.16 19.92 -5.93
C SER A 467 2.60 19.30 -4.65
N HIS A 468 1.80 18.23 -4.79
CA HIS A 468 1.20 17.50 -3.68
C HIS A 468 2.05 16.33 -3.19
N GLY A 469 3.32 16.24 -3.65
CA GLY A 469 4.24 15.18 -3.24
C GLY A 469 4.46 15.15 -1.72
N THR A 470 4.26 16.27 -1.02
CA THR A 470 4.41 16.39 0.44
C THR A 470 3.21 15.95 1.26
N ASP A 471 2.08 15.61 0.65
CA ASP A 471 0.88 15.23 1.44
C ASP A 471 1.09 13.91 2.18
N ASP A 472 1.79 12.95 1.58
CA ASP A 472 2.19 11.70 2.23
C ASP A 472 3.30 10.98 1.42
N PRO A 473 4.39 10.52 2.07
CA PRO A 473 5.59 10.01 1.40
C PRO A 473 5.53 8.51 1.06
N ILE A 474 4.43 7.83 1.42
CA ILE A 474 4.22 6.39 1.22
C ILE A 474 3.13 6.18 0.16
N ARG A 475 1.98 6.83 0.33
CA ARG A 475 0.74 6.55 -0.41
C ARG A 475 0.90 6.69 -1.93
N PHE A 476 1.65 7.70 -2.37
CA PHE A 476 1.87 8.01 -3.79
C PHE A 476 2.78 7.03 -4.51
N ILE A 477 3.75 6.46 -3.80
CA ILE A 477 4.74 5.53 -4.35
C ILE A 477 4.53 4.08 -3.87
N LEU A 478 3.37 3.77 -3.27
CA LEU A 478 3.06 2.47 -2.67
C LEU A 478 3.27 1.30 -3.65
N THR A 479 2.98 1.50 -4.95
CA THR A 479 3.18 0.50 -6.00
C THR A 479 4.66 0.19 -6.29
N SER A 480 5.60 1.04 -5.85
CA SER A 480 7.06 0.82 -5.99
C SER A 480 7.65 -0.08 -4.90
N TYR A 481 7.00 -0.16 -3.72
CA TYR A 481 7.50 -0.89 -2.56
C TYR A 481 7.82 -2.37 -2.84
N PRO A 482 6.94 -3.14 -3.54
CA PRO A 482 7.25 -4.53 -3.85
C PRO A 482 8.55 -4.70 -4.62
N ALA A 483 8.83 -3.80 -5.58
CA ALA A 483 10.05 -3.85 -6.37
C ALA A 483 11.30 -3.68 -5.51
N PHE A 484 11.27 -2.76 -4.54
CA PHE A 484 12.37 -2.56 -3.61
C PHE A 484 12.57 -3.75 -2.67
N PHE A 485 11.51 -4.31 -2.09
CA PHE A 485 11.65 -5.50 -1.25
C PHE A 485 12.14 -6.71 -2.04
N ILE A 486 11.71 -6.87 -3.30
CA ILE A 486 12.24 -7.90 -4.19
C ILE A 486 13.73 -7.64 -4.47
N ALA A 487 14.13 -6.40 -4.71
CA ALA A 487 15.54 -6.05 -4.94
C ALA A 487 16.41 -6.44 -3.74
N ILE A 488 15.99 -6.07 -2.53
CA ILE A 488 16.66 -6.43 -1.28
C ILE A 488 16.79 -7.94 -1.14
N ALA A 489 15.70 -8.68 -1.32
CA ALA A 489 15.70 -10.13 -1.13
C ALA A 489 16.46 -10.89 -2.24
N ALA A 490 16.54 -10.33 -3.46
CA ALA A 490 17.05 -11.02 -4.65
C ALA A 490 18.47 -10.63 -5.07
N CYS A 491 19.13 -9.67 -4.42
CA CYS A 491 20.45 -9.16 -4.84
C CYS A 491 21.59 -10.20 -4.75
N GLY A 492 21.35 -11.36 -4.15
CA GLY A 492 22.23 -12.52 -4.20
C GLY A 492 23.33 -12.55 -3.14
N ILE A 493 23.51 -11.47 -2.37
CA ILE A 493 24.45 -11.41 -1.23
C ILE A 493 24.09 -12.43 -0.15
N TRP A 494 22.80 -12.75 0.00
CA TRP A 494 22.27 -13.66 1.02
C TRP A 494 22.57 -15.14 0.79
N LYS A 495 23.11 -15.52 -0.38
CA LYS A 495 23.27 -16.95 -0.76
C LYS A 495 24.13 -17.75 0.21
N ASN A 496 25.11 -17.11 0.83
CA ASN A 496 26.07 -17.74 1.73
C ASN A 496 25.82 -17.37 3.21
N VAL A 497 24.66 -16.78 3.53
CA VAL A 497 24.28 -16.48 4.91
C VAL A 497 23.69 -17.74 5.54
N GLU A 498 24.30 -18.20 6.64
CA GLU A 498 23.89 -19.39 7.36
C GLU A 498 23.10 -19.05 8.63
N ARG A 499 22.50 -20.05 9.27
CA ARG A 499 21.76 -19.84 10.54
C ARG A 499 22.63 -19.27 11.67
N ARG A 500 23.92 -19.60 11.68
CA ARG A 500 24.90 -19.08 12.65
C ARG A 500 25.22 -17.59 12.48
N ASP A 501 24.81 -16.99 11.35
CA ASP A 501 24.99 -15.57 11.05
C ASP A 501 23.78 -14.73 11.50
N LEU A 502 22.65 -15.39 11.76
CA LEU A 502 21.40 -14.75 12.17
C LEU A 502 21.54 -13.88 13.43
N PRO A 503 22.27 -14.29 14.50
CA PRO A 503 22.45 -13.43 15.68
C PRO A 503 23.11 -12.08 15.33
N PHE A 504 24.04 -12.07 14.38
CA PHE A 504 24.74 -10.83 13.97
C PHE A 504 23.88 -9.96 13.06
N LEU A 505 23.02 -10.56 12.24
CA LEU A 505 21.99 -9.81 11.50
C LEU A 505 20.96 -9.19 12.45
N LEU A 506 20.54 -9.93 13.48
CA LEU A 506 19.65 -9.42 14.53
C LEU A 506 20.33 -8.32 15.35
N LEU A 507 21.64 -8.42 15.59
CA LEU A 507 22.41 -7.37 16.26
C LEU A 507 22.43 -6.08 15.43
N ILE A 508 22.59 -6.16 14.11
CA ILE A 508 22.48 -4.99 13.22
C ILE A 508 21.06 -4.42 13.24
N ALA A 509 20.03 -5.27 13.19
CA ALA A 509 18.64 -4.82 13.26
C ALA A 509 18.31 -4.14 14.60
N LEU A 510 18.82 -4.66 15.71
CA LEU A 510 18.76 -4.01 17.02
C LEU A 510 19.49 -2.67 17.00
N GLY A 511 20.65 -2.61 16.35
CA GLY A 511 21.39 -1.38 16.11
C GLY A 511 20.55 -0.33 15.39
N TRP A 512 19.84 -0.70 14.32
CA TRP A 512 18.89 0.19 13.64
C TRP A 512 17.73 0.62 14.54
N TYR A 513 17.19 -0.30 15.35
CA TYR A 513 16.12 0.04 16.28
C TYR A 513 16.57 1.07 17.33
N LEU A 514 17.82 0.98 17.79
CA LEU A 514 18.40 1.86 18.81
C LEU A 514 18.98 3.18 18.27
N THR A 515 19.21 3.28 16.95
CA THR A 515 19.81 4.47 16.33
C THR A 515 18.83 5.16 15.40
N ILE A 516 18.72 6.48 15.54
CA ILE A 516 17.95 7.28 14.60
C ILE A 516 18.79 7.43 13.32
N PRO A 517 18.25 7.06 12.15
CA PRO A 517 18.93 7.28 10.87
C PRO A 517 19.06 8.77 10.57
N ASN A 518 20.08 9.13 9.79
CA ASN A 518 20.45 10.54 9.61
C ASN A 518 19.29 11.38 9.03
N PRO A 519 18.88 12.45 9.70
CA PRO A 519 17.83 13.34 9.24
C PRO A 519 18.32 14.24 8.09
N THR A 520 17.38 14.82 7.34
CA THR A 520 17.71 15.72 6.22
C THR A 520 17.00 17.06 6.36
N THR A 521 17.76 18.13 6.13
CA THR A 521 17.23 19.50 6.02
C THR A 521 16.87 19.76 4.56
N ALA A 522 15.64 20.16 4.27
CA ALA A 522 15.18 20.40 2.91
C ALA A 522 15.56 21.80 2.41
N ASN A 523 16.86 22.04 2.30
CA ASN A 523 17.47 23.26 1.77
C ASN A 523 18.80 22.92 1.08
N TYR A 524 18.92 23.18 -0.22
CA TYR A 524 20.14 22.96 -0.98
C TYR A 524 21.27 23.89 -0.54
N SER A 525 20.97 25.13 -0.14
CA SER A 525 21.99 26.10 0.28
C SER A 525 22.77 25.57 1.49
N PHE A 526 22.07 24.92 2.43
CA PHE A 526 22.68 24.27 3.60
C PHE A 526 23.82 23.31 3.23
N TYR A 527 23.64 22.52 2.16
CA TYR A 527 24.66 21.57 1.70
C TYR A 527 25.68 22.19 0.74
N LEU A 528 25.31 23.23 -0.02
CA LEU A 528 26.22 23.89 -0.95
C LEU A 528 27.20 24.82 -0.23
N GLU A 529 26.75 25.50 0.83
CA GLU A 529 27.59 26.36 1.68
C GLU A 529 28.59 25.55 2.51
N GLN A 530 28.18 24.37 2.99
CA GLN A 530 29.04 23.45 3.73
C GLN A 530 28.87 22.01 3.22
N PRO A 531 29.60 21.61 2.16
CA PRO A 531 29.49 20.28 1.54
C PRO A 531 29.76 19.10 2.49
N LEU A 532 30.46 19.33 3.60
CA LEU A 532 30.67 18.32 4.64
C LEU A 532 29.35 17.83 5.25
N HIS A 533 28.29 18.64 5.28
CA HIS A 533 26.96 18.20 5.73
C HIS A 533 26.37 17.09 4.85
N LEU A 534 26.86 16.89 3.61
CA LEU A 534 26.41 15.76 2.80
C LEU A 534 26.91 14.42 3.35
N VAL A 535 28.02 14.41 4.09
CA VAL A 535 28.71 13.19 4.55
C VAL A 535 28.84 13.12 6.07
N MET A 536 28.23 14.07 6.78
CA MET A 536 28.17 14.12 8.23
C MET A 536 26.75 13.89 8.74
N ARG A 537 26.64 13.38 9.97
CA ARG A 537 25.37 13.23 10.66
C ARG A 537 24.91 14.61 11.15
N ASN A 538 23.65 14.95 10.89
CA ASN A 538 23.07 16.25 11.24
C ASN A 538 22.50 16.32 12.68
N CYS A 539 22.56 15.21 13.43
CA CYS A 539 22.09 15.14 14.81
C CYS A 539 23.15 14.54 15.74
N ASP A 540 23.12 14.97 17.00
CA ASP A 540 24.04 14.50 18.04
C ASP A 540 23.82 13.02 18.35
N PHE A 541 24.90 12.35 18.79
CA PHE A 541 24.81 10.98 19.32
C PHE A 541 24.31 11.01 20.76
N VAL A 542 23.14 10.42 21.00
CA VAL A 542 22.66 10.15 22.36
C VAL A 542 23.21 8.80 22.83
N TRP A 543 23.20 8.51 24.13
CA TRP A 543 23.72 7.25 24.70
C TRP A 543 23.17 5.99 24.03
N PHE A 544 21.89 5.99 23.64
CA PHE A 544 21.28 4.88 22.90
C PHE A 544 21.87 4.72 21.48
N ASP A 545 22.22 5.82 20.81
CA ASP A 545 22.87 5.76 19.49
C ASP A 545 24.26 5.13 19.57
N ILE A 546 25.01 5.37 20.65
CA ILE A 546 26.32 4.73 20.86
C ILE A 546 26.15 3.22 21.00
N GLY A 547 25.18 2.77 21.80
CA GLY A 547 24.87 1.35 21.95
C GLY A 547 24.45 0.70 20.63
N GLY A 548 23.59 1.36 19.86
CA GLY A 548 23.19 0.87 18.54
C GLY A 548 24.32 0.88 17.52
N PHE A 549 25.20 1.89 17.54
CA PHE A 549 26.40 1.95 16.71
C PHE A 549 27.35 0.78 17.00
N LEU A 550 27.60 0.47 18.28
CA LEU A 550 28.40 -0.69 18.68
C LEU A 550 27.77 -1.99 18.18
N CYS A 551 26.45 -2.15 18.30
CA CYS A 551 25.73 -3.32 17.76
C CYS A 551 25.94 -3.47 16.24
N ILE A 552 25.81 -2.36 15.50
CA ILE A 552 26.04 -2.33 14.05
C ILE A 552 27.48 -2.73 13.73
N VAL A 553 28.48 -2.10 14.35
CA VAL A 553 29.89 -2.34 14.06
C VAL A 553 30.28 -3.78 14.38
N THR A 554 29.87 -4.30 15.54
CA THR A 554 30.13 -5.70 15.91
C THR A 554 29.49 -6.67 14.92
N GLY A 555 28.22 -6.48 14.57
CA GLY A 555 27.53 -7.33 13.62
C GLY A 555 28.17 -7.30 12.23
N VAL A 556 28.49 -6.11 11.71
CA VAL A 556 29.14 -5.92 10.42
C VAL A 556 30.54 -6.51 10.40
N ALA A 557 31.35 -6.31 11.45
CA ALA A 557 32.72 -6.82 11.51
C ALA A 557 32.75 -8.36 11.45
N VAL A 558 31.91 -9.03 12.25
CA VAL A 558 31.84 -10.50 12.24
C VAL A 558 31.32 -11.02 10.91
N LEU A 559 30.27 -10.41 10.34
CA LEU A 559 29.75 -10.82 9.04
C LEU A 559 30.74 -10.57 7.90
N THR A 560 31.54 -9.52 7.98
CA THR A 560 32.61 -9.24 7.00
C THR A 560 33.71 -10.28 7.06
N TRP A 561 34.11 -10.67 8.28
CA TRP A 561 35.11 -11.72 8.47
C TRP A 561 34.64 -13.07 7.92
N ARG A 562 33.36 -13.42 8.10
CA ARG A 562 32.78 -14.67 7.60
C ARG A 562 32.43 -14.64 6.13
N ASN A 563 31.86 -13.54 5.65
CA ASN A 563 31.39 -13.36 4.29
C ASN A 563 31.60 -11.91 3.85
N ARG A 564 32.77 -11.67 3.25
CA ARG A 564 33.19 -10.34 2.80
C ARG A 564 32.16 -9.61 1.95
N GLN A 565 31.45 -10.30 1.05
CA GLN A 565 30.44 -9.64 0.20
C GLN A 565 29.23 -9.16 1.00
N THR A 566 28.71 -9.98 1.91
CA THR A 566 27.58 -9.60 2.77
C THR A 566 28.00 -8.51 3.76
N GLY A 567 29.17 -8.66 4.37
CA GLY A 567 29.71 -7.66 5.29
C GLY A 567 29.95 -6.30 4.64
N VAL A 568 30.55 -6.25 3.44
CA VAL A 568 30.74 -4.98 2.68
C VAL A 568 29.40 -4.36 2.32
N PHE A 569 28.43 -5.16 1.86
CA PHE A 569 27.09 -4.63 1.57
C PHE A 569 26.45 -4.02 2.82
N LEU A 570 26.46 -4.75 3.95
CA LEU A 570 25.90 -4.26 5.20
C LEU A 570 26.68 -3.07 5.74
N ALA A 571 28.00 -3.01 5.58
CA ALA A 571 28.80 -1.84 5.93
C ALA A 571 28.34 -0.59 5.16
N LEU A 572 28.13 -0.71 3.84
CA LEU A 572 27.63 0.39 3.01
C LEU A 572 26.20 0.80 3.37
N VAL A 573 25.32 -0.16 3.63
CA VAL A 573 23.95 0.13 4.10
C VAL A 573 23.99 0.92 5.40
N ASN A 574 24.77 0.47 6.37
CA ASN A 574 24.88 1.11 7.68
C ASN A 574 25.59 2.47 7.61
N LEU A 575 26.58 2.62 6.73
CA LEU A 575 27.23 3.91 6.47
C LEU A 575 26.21 4.93 5.95
N LEU A 576 25.40 4.54 4.96
CA LEU A 576 24.33 5.41 4.44
C LEU A 576 23.20 5.62 5.46
N TYR A 577 22.92 4.65 6.33
CA TYR A 577 21.93 4.80 7.39
C TYR A 577 22.34 5.86 8.41
N LEU A 578 23.63 5.88 8.78
CA LEU A 578 24.16 6.78 9.82
C LEU A 578 24.60 8.14 9.28
N LEU A 579 25.06 8.22 8.02
CA LEU A 579 25.66 9.42 7.44
C LEU A 579 25.02 9.86 6.11
N GLY A 580 24.28 8.98 5.43
CA GLY A 580 23.61 9.33 4.18
C GLY A 580 22.48 10.32 4.41
N ASN A 581 22.11 11.08 3.38
CA ASN A 581 20.94 11.96 3.43
C ASN A 581 20.06 11.71 2.20
N ALA A 582 18.86 12.28 2.20
CA ALA A 582 17.90 12.08 1.14
C ALA A 582 18.40 12.47 -0.27
N TYR A 583 19.26 13.49 -0.38
CA TYR A 583 19.80 13.93 -1.67
C TYR A 583 20.81 12.93 -2.25
N ILE A 584 21.60 12.25 -1.40
CA ILE A 584 22.42 11.11 -1.83
C ILE A 584 21.53 10.00 -2.38
N LEU A 585 20.41 9.70 -1.72
CA LEU A 585 19.47 8.68 -2.19
C LEU A 585 18.79 9.10 -3.51
N ALA A 586 18.47 10.38 -3.68
CA ALA A 586 17.96 10.93 -4.93
C ALA A 586 18.97 10.77 -6.07
N LEU A 587 20.25 11.06 -5.84
CA LEU A 587 21.32 10.83 -6.81
C LEU A 587 21.49 9.34 -7.13
N MET A 588 21.39 8.46 -6.14
CA MET A 588 21.42 7.01 -6.33
C MET A 588 20.24 6.50 -7.16
N LEU A 589 19.03 7.06 -7.00
CA LEU A 589 17.87 6.77 -7.85
C LEU A 589 18.15 7.14 -9.31
N VAL A 590 18.64 8.36 -9.56
CA VAL A 590 19.01 8.82 -10.91
C VAL A 590 20.09 7.92 -11.52
N ALA A 591 21.15 7.61 -10.77
CA ALA A 591 22.22 6.72 -11.21
C ALA A 591 21.71 5.29 -11.51
N ALA A 592 20.80 4.76 -10.69
CA ALA A 592 20.18 3.46 -10.94
C ALA A 592 19.35 3.47 -12.23
N LEU A 593 18.58 4.53 -12.47
CA LEU A 593 17.78 4.69 -13.68
C LEU A 593 18.67 4.83 -14.93
N LEU A 594 19.71 5.68 -14.90
CA LEU A 594 20.66 5.84 -16.00
C LEU A 594 21.35 4.51 -16.34
N ARG A 595 21.75 3.75 -15.31
CA ARG A 595 22.29 2.40 -15.49
C ARG A 595 21.26 1.47 -16.13
N ALA A 596 20.00 1.50 -15.70
CA ALA A 596 18.95 0.68 -16.29
C ALA A 596 18.63 1.07 -17.74
N ILE A 597 18.67 2.37 -18.09
CA ILE A 597 18.53 2.86 -19.46
C ILE A 597 19.66 2.33 -20.33
N PHE A 598 20.91 2.49 -19.89
CA PHE A 598 22.08 1.94 -20.59
C PHE A 598 21.97 0.42 -20.75
N ASP A 599 21.60 -0.27 -19.67
CA ASP A 599 21.44 -1.72 -19.66
C ASP A 599 20.30 -2.17 -20.61
N THR A 600 19.23 -1.37 -20.75
CA THR A 600 18.13 -1.64 -21.68
C THR A 600 18.58 -1.42 -23.12
N ALA A 601 19.29 -0.32 -23.39
CA ALA A 601 19.80 0.04 -24.71
C ALA A 601 20.76 -1.03 -25.27
N VAL A 602 21.65 -1.55 -24.43
CA VAL A 602 22.58 -2.63 -24.82
C VAL A 602 21.86 -3.99 -24.95
N MET A 603 20.66 -4.17 -24.38
CA MET A 603 19.84 -5.37 -24.58
C MET A 603 18.94 -5.33 -25.83
N LEU A 604 18.69 -4.15 -26.42
CA LEU A 604 17.91 -3.98 -27.67
C LEU A 604 18.44 -4.72 -28.91
N PRO A 605 19.75 -4.96 -29.12
CA PRO A 605 20.23 -5.60 -30.34
C PRO A 605 19.78 -7.06 -30.49
N PRO A 606 19.29 -7.47 -31.68
CA PRO A 606 18.72 -8.80 -31.92
C PRO A 606 19.70 -9.98 -31.73
N GLY A 607 21.01 -9.72 -31.68
CA GLY A 607 22.06 -10.74 -31.53
C GLY A 607 22.16 -11.42 -30.15
N LEU A 608 21.53 -10.87 -29.11
CA LEU A 608 21.64 -11.38 -27.72
C LEU A 608 20.43 -12.20 -27.24
N ARG A 609 19.48 -12.54 -28.13
CA ARG A 609 18.31 -13.39 -27.81
C ARG A 609 18.67 -14.81 -27.33
N ARG A 610 19.94 -15.24 -27.40
CA ARG A 610 20.37 -16.63 -27.14
C ARG A 610 20.95 -16.94 -25.76
N GLN A 611 21.13 -15.99 -24.85
CA GLN A 611 21.75 -16.28 -23.55
C GLN A 611 20.76 -16.16 -22.39
N ALA A 612 19.99 -17.23 -22.20
CA ALA A 612 19.66 -17.86 -20.92
C ALA A 612 18.31 -18.61 -21.09
N PRO A 613 18.29 -19.96 -21.04
CA PRO A 613 17.03 -20.66 -20.84
C PRO A 613 16.40 -20.17 -19.53
N LEU A 614 15.08 -20.05 -19.51
CA LEU A 614 14.32 -19.93 -18.27
C LEU A 614 14.83 -21.01 -17.31
N PRO A 615 15.10 -20.71 -16.02
CA PRO A 615 15.31 -21.78 -15.05
C PRO A 615 14.09 -22.70 -15.15
N PRO A 616 14.24 -24.04 -15.14
CA PRO A 616 13.14 -24.96 -15.35
C PRO A 616 12.04 -24.68 -14.32
N GLY A 617 11.02 -23.98 -14.80
CA GLY A 617 9.79 -23.72 -14.09
C GLY A 617 8.95 -24.98 -14.20
N ASN A 618 8.49 -25.46 -13.05
CA ASN A 618 7.52 -26.54 -12.99
C ASN A 618 6.19 -26.01 -13.57
N ASP A 619 6.05 -26.06 -14.89
CA ASP A 619 4.96 -25.47 -15.67
C ASP A 619 3.63 -26.24 -15.52
N GLY A 620 3.51 -27.11 -14.51
CA GLY A 620 2.28 -27.82 -14.19
C GLY A 620 1.77 -28.74 -15.31
N THR A 621 2.48 -28.84 -16.43
CA THR A 621 2.24 -29.80 -17.50
C THR A 621 2.89 -31.13 -17.12
N PRO A 622 2.15 -32.24 -17.04
CA PRO A 622 2.76 -33.55 -16.87
C PRO A 622 3.76 -33.80 -18.02
N PRO A 623 4.91 -34.45 -17.76
CA PRO A 623 5.85 -34.80 -18.81
C PRO A 623 5.14 -35.66 -19.85
N ALA A 624 5.35 -35.34 -21.13
CA ALA A 624 4.86 -36.17 -22.23
C ALA A 624 5.37 -37.60 -22.03
N PRO A 625 4.54 -38.64 -22.27
CA PRO A 625 4.98 -40.01 -22.12
C PRO A 625 6.15 -40.28 -23.08
N PRO A 626 7.15 -41.07 -22.66
CA PRO A 626 8.33 -41.34 -23.48
C PRO A 626 7.90 -42.03 -24.78
N SER A 627 8.29 -41.44 -25.91
CA SER A 627 8.14 -42.05 -27.23
C SER A 627 8.91 -43.37 -27.24
N ARG A 628 8.21 -44.48 -27.47
CA ARG A 628 8.83 -45.78 -27.71
C ARG A 628 9.84 -45.67 -28.87
N PRO A 629 11.06 -46.20 -28.73
CA PRO A 629 11.97 -46.31 -29.86
C PRO A 629 11.40 -47.33 -30.85
N LEU A 630 11.22 -46.90 -32.10
CA LEU A 630 11.06 -47.78 -33.25
C LEU A 630 12.39 -48.54 -33.42
N HIS A 631 12.42 -49.80 -33.00
CA HIS A 631 13.45 -50.73 -33.40
C HIS A 631 13.27 -51.09 -34.88
N ALA A 632 14.30 -50.82 -35.68
CA ALA A 632 14.77 -51.77 -36.69
C ALA A 632 15.47 -52.92 -35.94
N GLU A 633 15.47 -54.20 -36.32
CA GLU A 633 15.46 -54.85 -37.63
C GLU A 633 14.84 -56.27 -37.54
N ARG A 634 14.48 -56.79 -38.72
CA ARG A 634 14.12 -58.17 -39.12
C ARG A 634 12.68 -58.65 -38.91
#